data_AF-L1Q3A1-F1
#
_entry.id   AF-L1Q3A1-F1
#
_cell.length_a   1.000
_cell.length_b   1.000
_cell.length_c   1.000
_cell.angle_alpha   90.00
_cell.angle_beta   90.00
_cell.angle_gamma   90.00
#
_symmetry.space_group_name_H-M   'P 1'
#
loop_
_entity.id
_entity.type
_entity.pdbx_description
1 polymer ?
#
loop_
_entity_poly.entity_id
_entity_poly.type
_entity_poly.pdbx_seq_one_letter_code
_entity_poly.pdbx_strand_id
1 'polypeptide(L)'
;MEITQTLKTEIYYALTDFLNAYKSQDTQVLAEKFGISGAFLEEINETLDFVEDKNVLHLFPIEDIDKEVNKLRELTLYKDKR
;
A
#
# COMPACT_ATOMS: atom_id res chain seq x y z
N MET A 1 19.93 -7.59 4.90
CA MET A 1 18.98 -7.76 6.01
C MET A 1 17.96 -8.79 5.55
N GLU A 2 17.91 -9.97 6.16
CA GLU A 2 16.86 -10.93 5.84
C GLU A 2 15.55 -10.47 6.46
N ILE A 3 14.50 -10.35 5.65
CA ILE A 3 13.17 -10.00 6.14
C ILE A 3 12.57 -11.27 6.75
N THR A 4 12.42 -11.28 8.07
CA THR A 4 11.78 -12.39 8.79
C THR A 4 10.27 -12.39 8.54
N GLN A 5 9.62 -13.55 8.70
CA GLN A 5 8.15 -13.63 8.61
C GLN A 5 7.45 -12.73 9.63
N THR A 6 8.06 -12.53 10.80
CA THR A 6 7.59 -11.57 11.81
C THR A 6 7.60 -10.15 11.26
N LEU A 7 8.72 -9.71 10.67
CA LEU A 7 8.83 -8.37 10.09
C LEU A 7 7.87 -8.20 8.90
N LYS A 8 7.67 -9.22 8.06
CA LYS A 8 6.65 -9.19 6.98
C LYS A 8 5.26 -8.92 7.55
N THR A 9 4.89 -9.66 8.60
CA THR A 9 3.58 -9.53 9.27
C THR A 9 3.40 -8.14 9.89
N GLU A 10 4.42 -7.62 10.56
CA GLU A 10 4.40 -6.27 11.15
C GLU A 10 4.20 -5.18 10.09
N ILE A 11 4.93 -5.25 8.97
CA ILE A 11 4.75 -4.34 7.84
C ILE A 11 3.31 -4.42 7.31
N TYR A 12 2.75 -5.63 7.21
CA TYR A 12 1.39 -5.81 6.70
C TYR A 12 0.33 -5.18 7.59
N TYR A 13 0.46 -5.32 8.91
CA TYR A 13 -0.43 -4.65 9.84
C TYR A 13 -0.30 -3.13 9.78
N ALA A 14 0.93 -2.60 9.67
CA ALA A 14 1.14 -1.16 9.51
C ALA A 14 0.49 -0.61 8.23
N LEU A 15 0.63 -1.33 7.11
CA LEU A 15 -0.02 -0.95 5.84
C LEU A 15 -1.54 -1.05 5.92
N THR A 16 -2.06 -2.08 6.62
CA THR A 16 -3.51 -2.25 6.84
C THR A 16 -4.07 -1.10 7.65
N ASP A 17 -3.41 -0.72 8.74
CA ASP A 17 -3.79 0.41 9.59
C ASP A 17 -3.76 1.73 8.82
N PHE A 18 -2.72 1.95 8.01
CA PHE A 18 -2.64 3.12 7.13
C PHE A 18 -3.82 3.15 6.16
N LEU A 19 -4.09 2.04 5.47
CA LEU A 19 -5.14 1.98 4.47
C LEU A 19 -6.52 2.23 5.08
N ASN A 20 -6.76 1.70 6.29
CA ASN A 20 -8.00 1.95 7.03
C ASN A 20 -8.16 3.43 7.39
N ALA A 21 -7.12 4.07 7.93
CA ALA A 21 -7.14 5.50 8.25
C ALA A 21 -7.34 6.37 6.99
N TYR A 22 -6.71 5.98 5.87
CA TYR A 22 -6.86 6.66 4.60
C TYR A 22 -8.30 6.59 4.08
N LYS A 23 -8.91 5.40 4.09
CA LYS A 23 -10.30 5.20 3.66
C LYS A 23 -11.30 5.96 4.53
N SER A 24 -11.09 5.98 5.84
CA SER A 24 -11.94 6.71 6.78
C SER A 24 -11.67 8.22 6.80
N GLN A 25 -10.72 8.70 5.99
CA GLN A 25 -10.26 10.10 5.97
C GLN A 25 -9.85 10.59 7.36
N ASP A 26 -9.27 9.70 8.18
CA ASP A 26 -8.79 10.02 9.52
C ASP A 26 -7.44 10.74 9.42
N THR A 27 -7.53 12.04 9.12
CA THR A 27 -6.36 12.91 8.92
C THR A 27 -5.51 13.05 10.18
N GLN A 28 -6.10 12.86 11.37
CA GLN A 28 -5.36 12.87 12.63
C GLN A 28 -4.46 11.64 12.72
N VAL A 29 -5.00 10.43 12.52
CA VAL A 29 -4.20 9.20 12.55
C VAL A 29 -3.15 9.20 11.44
N LEU A 30 -3.49 9.68 10.24
CA LEU A 30 -2.54 9.83 9.14
C LEU A 30 -1.36 10.73 9.53
N ALA A 31 -1.63 11.88 10.14
CA ALA A 31 -0.60 12.82 10.55
C ALA A 31 0.24 12.30 11.73
N GLU A 32 -0.41 11.84 12.81
CA GLU A 32 0.27 11.48 14.06
C GLU A 32 1.00 10.15 13.98
N LYS A 33 0.39 9.12 13.38
CA LYS A 33 0.95 7.76 13.35
C LYS A 33 1.84 7.52 12.13
N PHE A 34 1.51 8.14 11.00
CA PHE A 34 2.19 7.88 9.73
C PHE A 34 2.98 9.08 9.20
N GLY A 35 2.86 10.26 9.81
CA GLY A 35 3.51 11.48 9.32
C GLY A 35 2.96 11.97 7.98
N ILE A 36 1.76 11.52 7.58
CA ILE A 36 1.14 11.82 6.29
C ILE A 36 0.15 12.95 6.49
N SER A 37 0.47 14.13 5.94
CA SER A 37 -0.38 15.31 6.06
C SER A 37 -0.08 16.32 4.94
N GLY A 38 -0.98 17.29 4.76
CA GLY A 38 -0.81 18.40 3.82
C GLY A 38 -0.55 17.91 2.39
N ALA A 39 0.48 18.49 1.76
CA ALA A 39 0.85 18.22 0.37
C ALA A 39 1.10 16.73 0.08
N PHE A 40 1.61 15.95 1.04
CA PHE A 40 1.85 14.53 0.81
C PHE A 40 0.55 13.71 0.76
N LEU A 41 -0.46 14.09 1.55
CA LEU A 41 -1.78 13.46 1.47
C LEU A 41 -2.50 13.87 0.17
N GLU A 42 -2.32 15.10 -0.29
CA GLU A 42 -2.82 15.57 -1.59
C GLU A 42 -2.20 14.77 -2.74
N GLU A 43 -0.88 14.57 -2.73
CA GLU A 43 -0.18 13.75 -3.73
C GLU A 43 -0.72 12.31 -3.79
N ILE A 44 -1.01 11.69 -2.64
CA ILE A 44 -1.64 10.37 -2.58
C ILE A 44 -3.05 10.41 -3.23
N ASN A 45 -3.84 11.43 -2.91
CA ASN A 45 -5.19 11.57 -3.46
C ASN A 45 -5.20 11.78 -4.97
N GLU A 46 -4.27 12.60 -5.47
CA GLU A 46 -4.06 12.83 -6.91
C GLU A 46 -3.57 11.57 -7.61
N THR A 47 -2.59 10.87 -7.03
CA THR A 47 -2.07 9.61 -7.59
C THR A 47 -3.17 8.55 -7.71
N LEU A 48 -4.13 8.56 -6.78
CA LEU A 48 -5.25 7.62 -6.76
C LEU A 48 -6.53 8.18 -7.37
N ASP A 49 -6.51 9.33 -8.04
CA ASP A 49 -7.71 10.02 -8.56
C ASP A 49 -8.59 9.14 -9.48
N PHE A 50 -7.96 8.19 -10.19
CA PHE A 50 -8.59 7.18 -11.02
C PHE A 50 -9.51 6.22 -10.25
N VAL A 51 -9.41 6.17 -8.92
CA VAL A 51 -10.29 5.41 -8.03
C VAL A 51 -11.33 6.34 -7.42
N GLU A 52 -12.56 6.29 -7.94
CA GLU A 52 -13.68 7.10 -7.45
C GLU A 52 -14.04 6.78 -5.99
N ASP A 53 -14.19 5.49 -5.66
CA ASP A 53 -14.48 5.03 -4.29
C ASP A 53 -13.23 4.43 -3.64
N LYS A 54 -12.59 5.15 -2.71
CA LYS A 54 -11.40 4.68 -2.01
C LYS A 54 -11.64 3.42 -1.17
N ASN A 55 -12.88 3.07 -0.84
CA ASN A 55 -13.19 1.88 -0.05
C ASN A 55 -12.82 0.58 -0.78
N VAL A 56 -12.74 0.60 -2.12
CA VAL A 56 -12.38 -0.57 -2.94
C VAL A 56 -10.89 -0.92 -2.86
N LEU A 57 -10.05 0.00 -2.38
CA LEU A 57 -8.62 -0.23 -2.20
C LEU A 57 -8.43 -1.37 -1.21
N HIS A 58 -7.58 -2.35 -1.51
CA HIS A 58 -7.32 -3.45 -0.59
C HIS A 58 -5.88 -3.90 -0.74
N LEU A 59 -5.34 -4.43 0.35
CA LEU A 59 -4.10 -5.19 0.29
C LEU A 59 -4.44 -6.61 -0.15
N PHE A 60 -3.52 -7.24 -0.89
CA PHE A 60 -3.62 -8.68 -1.14
C PHE A 60 -3.59 -9.45 0.19
N PRO A 61 -4.03 -10.72 0.25
CA PRO A 61 -3.77 -11.56 1.41
C PRO A 61 -2.25 -11.68 1.65
N ILE A 62 -1.83 -11.77 2.92
CA ILE A 62 -0.39 -11.89 3.26
C ILE A 62 0.21 -13.17 2.67
N GLU A 63 -0.61 -14.22 2.58
CA GLU A 63 -0.28 -15.52 2.01
C GLU A 63 0.01 -15.44 0.50
N ASP A 64 -0.58 -14.45 -0.18
CA ASP A 64 -0.48 -14.27 -1.62
C ASP A 64 0.64 -13.29 -2.02
N ILE A 65 1.28 -12.57 -1.08
CA ILE A 65 2.30 -11.55 -1.41
C ILE A 65 3.42 -12.13 -2.26
N ASP A 66 4.00 -13.25 -1.85
CA ASP A 66 5.16 -13.82 -2.55
C ASP A 66 4.76 -14.22 -3.99
N LYS A 67 3.52 -14.67 -4.19
CA LYS A 67 2.96 -14.99 -5.51
C LYS A 67 2.72 -13.74 -6.36
N GLU A 68 2.10 -12.69 -5.80
CA GLU A 68 1.81 -11.46 -6.54
C GLU A 68 3.09 -10.69 -6.88
N VAL A 69 4.07 -10.65 -5.98
CA VAL A 69 5.40 -10.08 -6.25
C VAL A 69 6.09 -10.83 -7.40
N ASN A 70 6.02 -12.15 -7.43
CA ASN A 70 6.59 -12.94 -8.52
C ASN A 70 5.90 -12.67 -9.86
N LYS A 71 4.56 -12.58 -9.89
CA LYS A 71 3.82 -12.18 -11.10
C LYS A 71 4.21 -10.80 -11.59
N LEU A 72 4.35 -9.82 -10.69
CA LEU A 72 4.76 -8.46 -11.05
C LEU A 72 6.17 -8.45 -11.65
N ARG A 73 7.10 -9.23 -11.10
CA ARG A 73 8.45 -9.40 -11.65
C ARG A 73 8.43 -10.03 -13.04
N GLU A 74 7.60 -11.03 -13.26
CA GLU A 74 7.44 -11.62 -14.59
C GLU A 74 6.91 -10.58 -15.59
N LEU A 75 5.87 -9.83 -15.21
CA LEU A 75 5.27 -8.78 -16.04
C LEU A 75 6.24 -7.65 -16.39
N THR A 76 7.14 -7.26 -15.48
CA THR A 76 8.16 -6.23 -15.76
C THR A 76 9.30 -6.76 -16.62
N LEU A 77 9.72 -8.02 -16.45
CA LEU A 77 10.71 -8.68 -17.31
C LEU A 77 10.22 -8.85 -18.77
N TYR A 78 8.91 -8.95 -18.99
CA TYR A 78 8.34 -8.96 -20.34
C TYR A 78 8.37 -7.60 -21.04
N LYS A 79 8.40 -6.49 -20.28
CA LYS A 79 8.46 -5.12 -20.86
C LYS A 79 9.85 -4.77 -21.41
N ASP A 80 10.91 -5.31 -20.82
CA ASP A 80 12.30 -5.06 -21.28
C ASP A 80 12.70 -5.87 -22.54
N LYS A 81 11.83 -6.74 -23.04
CA LYS A 81 12.07 -7.56 -24.25
C LYS A 81 11.41 -7.03 -25.53
N ARG A 82 10.92 -5.79 -25.55
CA ARG A 82 10.33 -5.15 -26.74
C ARG A 82 11.09 -3.91 -27.18
#